data_AF-A0A401H1Q5-F1
#
_entry.id   AF-A0A401H1Q5-F1
#
_cell.length_a   1.000
_cell.length_b   1.000
_cell.length_c   1.000
_cell.angle_alpha   90.00
_cell.angle_beta   90.00
_cell.angle_gamma   90.00
#
_symmetry.space_group_name_H-M   'P 1'
#
loop_
_entity.id
_entity.type
_entity.pdbx_description
1 polymer ?
#
loop_
_entity_poly.entity_id
_entity_poly.type
_entity_poly.pdbx_seq_one_letter_code
_entity_poly.pdbx_strand_id
1 'polypeptide(L)'
;MMKTGTAVFNSSATNESYSKVSGDFNPIHVNPYFADLAALPATITHGMWSSAATRRYVETVIAQGRPERVVAYDVAFVEIVIPGDELQARSVWDAADAHLTAVYGFSIVQIIKDNPKEKTIHFGQTIRQRYMDMTYDTMDKDGNVKTLPLFGDINVRTQCYTFSHPSGLLFATQFAQIALVVTERAAFEDMLSSLVDVVFYRGITIQRAVERDAHNRSNYAVNPSRISKTFTDAALREVIDDIAHRTQCLHEIVNYNVEGQQYVCAGELVALQTMTNVLNYLKIEKVDIAKLTVKFTVGEIINSCFTRAKDQQKAEGYIKLERGFATIPLPGIDVPFHSRYLWAGVMPFRAYLSKKVNAAHLNPDTLIGKYVPNLIAKPFQVTKD
;
A
#
# COMPACT_ATOMS: atom_id res chain seq x y z
N MET A 1 -2.84 -15.16 -20.80
CA MET A 1 -1.54 -14.91 -20.14
C MET A 1 -0.78 -13.88 -20.96
N MET A 2 -0.72 -12.63 -20.50
CA MET A 2 0.16 -11.63 -21.12
C MET A 2 1.60 -12.02 -20.82
N LYS A 3 2.43 -12.25 -21.85
CA LYS A 3 3.87 -12.35 -21.66
C LYS A 3 4.34 -10.97 -21.18
N THR A 4 4.77 -10.89 -19.94
CA THR A 4 5.51 -9.76 -19.40
C THR A 4 6.75 -9.56 -20.27
N GLY A 5 6.74 -8.57 -21.16
CA GLY A 5 7.91 -8.19 -21.93
C GLY A 5 8.97 -7.69 -20.96
N THR A 6 10.08 -8.41 -20.85
CA THR A 6 11.23 -8.01 -20.03
C THR A 6 11.72 -6.64 -20.50
N ALA A 7 11.88 -5.68 -19.58
CA ALA A 7 12.39 -4.34 -19.84
C ALA A 7 13.90 -4.31 -20.13
N VAL A 8 14.40 -5.37 -20.75
CA VAL A 8 15.81 -5.65 -21.01
C VAL A 8 16.03 -5.66 -22.52
N PHE A 9 16.97 -4.84 -23.00
CA PHE A 9 17.35 -4.82 -24.40
C PHE A 9 18.86 -4.60 -24.52
N ASN A 10 19.48 -5.29 -25.45
CA ASN A 10 20.93 -5.20 -25.67
C ASN A 10 21.22 -4.16 -26.74
N SER A 11 22.21 -3.31 -26.46
CA SER A 11 22.79 -2.47 -27.50
C SER A 11 23.41 -3.34 -28.59
N SER A 12 23.33 -2.85 -29.84
CA SER A 12 23.93 -3.56 -30.97
C SER A 12 25.44 -3.69 -30.75
N ALA A 13 26.03 -4.79 -31.20
CA ALA A 13 27.48 -4.98 -31.18
C ALA A 13 28.24 -3.97 -32.08
N THR A 14 27.55 -3.30 -32.99
CA THR A 14 28.10 -2.25 -33.86
C THR A 14 27.07 -1.15 -34.14
N ASN A 15 27.56 0.07 -34.27
CA ASN A 15 26.78 1.27 -34.57
C ASN A 15 26.55 1.50 -36.07
N GLU A 16 27.28 0.81 -36.95
CA GLU A 16 27.24 1.06 -38.40
C GLU A 16 25.83 0.94 -38.99
N SER A 17 25.08 -0.07 -38.53
CA SER A 17 23.72 -0.32 -39.02
C SER A 17 22.80 0.87 -38.73
N TYR A 18 22.92 1.48 -37.55
CA TYR A 18 22.17 2.67 -37.21
C TYR A 18 22.65 3.88 -37.99
N SER A 19 23.95 4.13 -38.09
CA SER A 19 24.51 5.25 -38.88
C SER A 19 23.99 5.24 -40.32
N LYS A 20 23.97 4.06 -40.96
CA LYS A 20 23.46 3.89 -42.33
C LYS A 20 21.99 4.25 -42.47
N VAL A 21 21.16 3.97 -41.46
CA VAL A 21 19.71 4.20 -41.49
C VAL A 21 19.34 5.62 -41.03
N SER A 22 19.98 6.13 -39.98
CA SER A 22 19.70 7.46 -39.42
C SER A 22 20.36 8.59 -40.21
N GLY A 23 21.44 8.29 -40.94
CA GLY A 23 22.30 9.30 -41.56
C GLY A 23 23.29 9.95 -40.59
N ASP A 24 23.31 9.53 -39.32
CA ASP A 24 24.28 10.01 -38.34
C ASP A 24 25.61 9.22 -38.48
N PHE A 25 26.55 9.83 -39.18
CA PHE A 25 27.89 9.30 -39.41
C PHE A 25 28.94 9.93 -38.49
N ASN A 26 28.55 10.45 -37.32
CA ASN A 26 29.51 11.01 -36.39
C ASN A 26 30.60 9.97 -36.03
N PRO A 27 31.89 10.23 -36.32
CA PRO A 27 32.96 9.24 -36.23
C PRO A 27 33.15 8.62 -34.84
N ILE A 28 32.74 9.31 -33.76
CA ILE A 28 32.84 8.79 -32.38
C ILE A 28 32.08 7.47 -32.18
N HIS A 29 31.12 7.14 -33.05
CA HIS A 29 30.31 5.93 -32.96
C HIS A 29 30.88 4.74 -33.73
N VAL A 30 31.77 4.95 -34.70
CA VAL A 30 32.24 3.88 -35.61
C VAL A 30 33.75 3.80 -35.75
N ASN A 31 34.47 4.87 -35.42
CA ASN A 31 35.92 4.94 -35.56
C ASN A 31 36.59 5.02 -34.18
N PRO A 32 37.32 3.98 -33.75
CA PRO A 32 37.95 3.95 -32.43
C PRO A 32 39.00 5.04 -32.24
N TYR A 33 39.69 5.47 -33.29
CA TYR A 33 40.69 6.54 -33.20
C TYR A 33 40.04 7.90 -32.89
N PHE A 34 38.86 8.16 -33.45
CA PHE A 34 38.11 9.40 -33.16
C PHE A 34 37.48 9.38 -31.76
N ALA A 35 37.00 8.22 -31.32
CA ALA A 35 36.50 8.06 -29.95
C ALA A 35 37.62 8.29 -28.92
N ASP A 36 38.80 7.69 -29.14
CA ASP A 36 39.99 7.89 -28.30
C ASP A 36 40.46 9.35 -28.30
N LEU A 37 40.49 10.00 -29.47
CA LEU A 37 40.80 11.43 -29.57
C LEU A 37 39.83 12.32 -28.79
N ALA A 38 38.57 11.92 -28.69
CA ALA A 38 37.53 12.59 -27.90
C ALA A 38 37.55 12.17 -26.42
N ALA A 39 38.55 11.41 -25.97
CA ALA A 39 38.69 10.86 -24.62
C ALA A 39 37.48 9.99 -24.19
N LEU A 40 36.86 9.29 -25.15
CA LEU A 40 35.79 8.33 -24.89
C LEU A 40 36.37 6.93 -24.66
N PRO A 41 35.74 6.10 -23.81
CA PRO A 41 36.28 4.79 -23.43
C PRO A 41 36.30 3.77 -24.59
N ALA A 42 35.45 3.95 -25.58
CA ALA A 42 35.33 3.16 -26.80
C ALA A 42 34.45 3.92 -27.80
N THR A 43 34.19 3.34 -28.98
CA THR A 43 33.11 3.82 -29.84
C THR A 43 31.77 3.69 -29.13
N ILE A 44 31.09 4.81 -28.87
CA ILE A 44 29.88 4.82 -28.03
C ILE A 44 28.62 4.57 -28.87
N THR A 45 27.59 3.96 -28.27
CA THR A 45 26.28 3.78 -28.90
C THR A 45 25.62 5.14 -29.16
N HIS A 46 24.94 5.30 -30.30
CA HIS A 46 24.18 6.53 -30.56
C HIS A 46 23.09 6.74 -29.50
N GLY A 47 23.01 7.93 -28.91
CA GLY A 47 21.93 8.27 -27.99
C GLY A 47 20.55 8.06 -28.64
N MET A 48 20.40 8.45 -29.90
CA MET A 48 19.15 8.28 -30.65
C MET A 48 18.79 6.81 -30.93
N TRP A 49 19.77 5.90 -30.94
CA TRP A 49 19.49 4.47 -30.98
C TRP A 49 18.86 4.01 -29.65
N SER A 50 19.45 4.41 -28.52
CA SER A 50 18.93 4.09 -27.18
C SER A 50 17.54 4.69 -26.94
N SER A 51 17.31 5.91 -27.44
CA SER A 51 16.00 6.57 -27.48
C SER A 51 14.97 5.75 -28.27
N ALA A 52 15.31 5.31 -29.48
CA ALA A 52 14.40 4.48 -30.28
C ALA A 52 14.13 3.11 -29.63
N ALA A 53 15.14 2.49 -29.02
CA ALA A 53 15.01 1.19 -28.34
C ALA A 53 14.06 1.27 -27.12
N THR A 54 14.25 2.28 -26.27
CA THR A 54 13.35 2.55 -25.13
C THR A 54 11.95 2.95 -25.60
N ARG A 55 11.85 3.77 -26.65
CA ARG A 55 10.56 4.14 -27.25
C ARG A 55 9.76 2.95 -27.77
N ARG A 56 10.44 1.99 -28.42
CA ARG A 56 9.84 0.73 -28.87
C ARG A 56 9.32 -0.09 -27.71
N TYR A 57 10.03 -0.14 -26.59
CA TYR A 57 9.54 -0.80 -25.38
C TYR A 57 8.25 -0.16 -24.88
N VAL A 58 8.22 1.18 -24.77
CA VAL A 58 7.00 1.93 -24.42
C VAL A 58 5.85 1.61 -25.39
N GLU A 59 6.13 1.55 -26.68
CA GLU A 59 5.13 1.26 -27.71
C GLU A 59 4.55 -0.16 -27.62
N THR A 60 5.42 -1.14 -27.45
CA THR A 60 5.07 -2.56 -27.51
C THR A 60 4.48 -3.06 -26.21
N VAL A 61 5.03 -2.63 -25.08
CA VAL A 61 4.63 -3.09 -23.75
C VAL A 61 3.58 -2.17 -23.14
N ILE A 62 3.85 -0.86 -23.07
CA ILE A 62 2.97 0.09 -22.39
C ILE A 62 1.77 0.44 -23.27
N ALA A 63 2.01 0.80 -24.53
CA ALA A 63 0.95 1.08 -25.48
C ALA A 63 0.32 -0.19 -26.09
N GLN A 64 0.78 -1.39 -25.71
CA GLN A 64 0.23 -2.68 -26.14
C GLN A 64 0.26 -2.86 -27.68
N GLY A 65 1.34 -2.39 -28.31
CA GLY A 65 1.51 -2.46 -29.77
C GLY A 65 0.63 -1.50 -30.54
N ARG A 66 0.15 -0.42 -29.91
CA ARG A 66 -0.68 0.64 -30.52
C ARG A 66 0.08 1.96 -30.56
N PRO A 67 0.86 2.25 -31.62
CA PRO A 67 1.73 3.42 -31.69
C PRO A 67 0.98 4.75 -31.48
N GLU A 68 -0.29 4.82 -31.89
CA GLU A 68 -1.14 6.00 -31.76
C GLU A 68 -1.42 6.43 -30.31
N ARG A 69 -1.16 5.55 -29.33
CA ARG A 69 -1.32 5.88 -27.89
C ARG A 69 -0.15 6.70 -27.35
N VAL A 70 0.97 6.78 -28.06
CA VAL A 70 2.14 7.52 -27.60
C VAL A 70 2.20 8.87 -28.32
N VAL A 71 1.62 9.87 -27.68
CA VAL A 71 1.36 11.19 -28.25
C VAL A 71 2.59 12.12 -28.21
N ALA A 72 3.45 11.93 -27.22
CA ALA A 72 4.70 12.68 -27.05
C ALA A 72 5.76 11.76 -26.45
N TYR A 73 7.02 12.04 -26.73
CA TYR A 73 8.15 11.29 -26.19
C TYR A 73 9.41 12.15 -26.16
N ASP A 74 9.92 12.36 -24.94
CA ASP A 74 11.11 13.16 -24.66
C ASP A 74 12.15 12.30 -23.95
N VAL A 75 13.43 12.53 -24.26
CA VAL A 75 14.55 11.80 -23.67
C VAL A 75 15.69 12.74 -23.33
N ALA A 76 16.38 12.45 -22.23
CA ALA A 76 17.65 13.05 -21.87
C ALA A 76 18.73 11.96 -21.83
N PHE A 77 19.91 12.26 -22.38
CA PHE A 77 21.04 11.34 -22.38
C PHE A 77 21.97 11.69 -21.22
N VAL A 78 21.94 10.88 -20.15
CA VAL A 78 22.65 11.13 -18.89
C VAL A 78 24.04 10.50 -18.89
N GLU A 79 24.15 9.27 -19.37
CA GLU A 79 25.40 8.52 -19.42
C GLU A 79 25.61 7.85 -20.79
N ILE A 80 26.86 7.44 -21.01
CA ILE A 80 27.32 6.79 -22.24
C ILE A 80 26.98 5.29 -22.19
N VAL A 81 26.57 4.73 -23.33
CA VAL A 81 26.35 3.28 -23.51
C VAL A 81 27.37 2.73 -24.49
N ILE A 82 28.00 1.60 -24.18
CA ILE A 82 28.96 0.91 -25.03
C ILE A 82 28.24 -0.18 -25.85
N PRO A 83 28.59 -0.37 -27.14
CA PRO A 83 28.07 -1.48 -27.95
C PRO A 83 28.22 -2.85 -27.25
N GLY A 84 27.12 -3.57 -27.13
CA GLY A 84 27.03 -4.86 -26.43
C GLY A 84 26.50 -4.77 -24.99
N ASP A 85 26.38 -3.57 -24.41
CA ASP A 85 25.80 -3.39 -23.08
C ASP A 85 24.32 -3.83 -23.03
N GLU A 86 23.94 -4.49 -21.92
CA GLU A 86 22.55 -4.79 -21.58
C GLU A 86 21.91 -3.59 -20.87
N LEU A 87 20.79 -3.10 -21.40
CA LEU A 87 20.06 -1.97 -20.85
C LEU A 87 18.79 -2.44 -20.16
N GLN A 88 18.54 -1.96 -18.94
CA GLN A 88 17.33 -2.26 -18.17
C GLN A 88 16.64 -0.98 -17.70
N ALA A 89 15.34 -0.84 -17.96
CA ALA A 89 14.56 0.28 -17.43
C ALA A 89 14.27 0.07 -15.92
N ARG A 90 15.11 0.61 -15.03
CA ARG A 90 15.09 0.41 -13.56
C ARG A 90 14.87 1.68 -12.71
N SER A 91 14.85 2.87 -13.31
CA SER A 91 15.07 4.16 -12.63
C SER A 91 14.16 4.44 -11.43
N VAL A 92 12.91 3.99 -11.45
CA VAL A 92 11.95 4.23 -10.35
C VAL A 92 12.30 3.47 -9.08
N TRP A 93 12.73 2.21 -9.19
CA TRP A 93 13.12 1.43 -8.02
C TRP A 93 14.39 1.98 -7.40
N ASP A 94 15.36 2.36 -8.23
CA ASP A 94 16.64 2.89 -7.78
C ASP A 94 16.46 4.26 -7.09
N ALA A 95 15.62 5.14 -7.63
CA ALA A 95 15.31 6.44 -7.01
C ALA A 95 14.58 6.29 -5.66
N ALA A 96 13.59 5.40 -5.58
CA ALA A 96 12.88 5.13 -4.33
C ALA A 96 13.81 4.50 -3.28
N ASP A 97 14.68 3.57 -3.69
CA ASP A 97 15.64 2.90 -2.82
C ASP A 97 16.71 3.85 -2.27
N ALA A 98 17.25 4.70 -3.14
CA ALA A 98 18.23 5.72 -2.75
C ALA A 98 17.64 6.70 -1.74
N HIS A 99 16.41 7.18 -1.97
CA HIS A 99 15.70 8.06 -1.04
C HIS A 99 15.46 7.39 0.32
N LEU A 100 14.91 6.17 0.34
CA LEU A 100 14.63 5.44 1.58
C LEU A 100 15.91 5.10 2.36
N THR A 101 16.99 4.78 1.66
CA THR A 101 18.29 4.51 2.28
C THR A 101 18.84 5.78 2.92
N ALA A 102 18.78 6.92 2.22
CA ALA A 102 19.28 8.19 2.74
C ALA A 102 18.44 8.75 3.90
N VAL A 103 17.12 8.61 3.83
CA VAL A 103 16.18 9.23 4.78
C VAL A 103 15.89 8.33 5.99
N TYR A 104 15.74 7.03 5.78
CA TYR A 104 15.31 6.08 6.82
C TYR A 104 16.30 4.95 7.10
N GLY A 105 17.39 4.84 6.33
CA GLY A 105 18.47 3.89 6.59
C GLY A 105 18.21 2.45 6.13
N PHE A 106 17.26 2.22 5.22
CA PHE A 106 17.01 0.89 4.64
C PHE A 106 16.79 0.92 3.13
N SER A 107 17.16 -0.18 2.48
CA SER A 107 16.86 -0.47 1.08
C SER A 107 15.54 -1.24 0.98
N ILE A 108 14.56 -0.68 0.27
CA ILE A 108 13.30 -1.36 -0.05
C ILE A 108 13.52 -2.48 -1.07
N VAL A 109 14.48 -2.33 -1.98
CA VAL A 109 14.83 -3.35 -2.97
C VAL A 109 15.34 -4.61 -2.28
N GLN A 110 16.18 -4.48 -1.25
CA GLN A 110 16.61 -5.62 -0.42
C GLN A 110 15.44 -6.29 0.30
N ILE A 111 14.54 -5.50 0.90
CA ILE A 111 13.37 -6.04 1.63
C ILE A 111 12.46 -6.86 0.69
N ILE A 112 12.26 -6.40 -0.54
CA ILE A 112 11.43 -7.11 -1.52
C ILE A 112 12.11 -8.38 -2.03
N LYS A 113 13.42 -8.31 -2.34
CA LYS A 113 14.17 -9.45 -2.87
C LYS A 113 14.33 -10.58 -1.86
N ASP A 114 14.70 -10.23 -0.63
CA ASP A 114 15.16 -11.21 0.36
C ASP A 114 14.08 -11.52 1.42
N ASN A 115 13.04 -10.68 1.52
CA ASN A 115 11.99 -10.73 2.54
C ASN A 115 12.52 -11.12 3.95
N PRO A 116 13.50 -10.36 4.49
CA PRO A 116 14.12 -10.71 5.76
C PRO A 116 13.08 -10.63 6.89
N LYS A 117 13.26 -11.42 7.95
CA LYS A 117 12.40 -11.35 9.14
C LYS A 117 12.68 -10.14 10.02
N GLU A 118 13.90 -9.62 9.95
CA GLU A 118 14.36 -8.48 10.74
C GLU A 118 15.21 -7.52 9.91
N LYS A 119 15.16 -6.22 10.22
CA LYS A 119 16.04 -5.20 9.65
C LYS A 119 16.43 -4.22 10.74
N THR A 120 17.72 -4.21 11.07
CA THR A 120 18.32 -3.26 12.00
C THR A 120 18.76 -2.00 11.25
N ILE A 121 18.23 -0.86 11.69
CA ILE A 121 18.63 0.47 11.24
C ILE A 121 19.69 0.98 12.19
N HIS A 122 20.89 1.27 11.69
CA HIS A 122 21.94 1.91 12.46
C HIS A 122 21.86 3.42 12.30
N PHE A 123 21.82 4.15 13.42
CA PHE A 123 21.50 5.56 13.42
C PHE A 123 22.74 6.47 13.31
N GLY A 124 22.79 7.24 12.23
CA GLY A 124 23.46 8.53 12.21
C GLY A 124 22.59 9.62 12.86
N GLN A 125 23.17 10.79 13.18
CA GLN A 125 22.45 11.88 13.86
C GLN A 125 21.16 12.29 13.12
N THR A 126 21.24 12.51 11.81
CA THR A 126 20.11 12.98 10.98
C THR A 126 18.98 11.96 10.90
N ILE A 127 19.31 10.69 10.64
CA ILE A 127 18.30 9.62 10.55
C ILE A 127 17.61 9.48 11.91
N ARG A 128 18.35 9.45 13.03
CA ARG A 128 17.78 9.35 14.37
C ARG A 128 16.77 10.46 14.66
N GLN A 129 17.14 11.71 14.36
CA GLN A 129 16.26 12.85 14.61
C GLN A 129 14.94 12.69 13.84
N ARG A 130 14.98 12.22 12.59
CA ARG A 130 13.76 11.95 11.82
C ARG A 130 12.85 10.92 12.47
N TYR A 131 13.40 9.82 12.99
CA TYR A 131 12.61 8.81 13.71
C TYR A 131 12.01 9.39 15.01
N MET A 132 12.76 10.22 15.74
CA MET A 132 12.28 10.90 16.95
C MET A 132 11.19 11.94 16.68
N ASP A 133 11.26 12.62 15.53
CA ASP A 133 10.29 13.64 15.12
C ASP A 133 8.97 13.03 14.62
N MET A 134 8.92 11.72 14.39
CA MET A 134 7.68 11.04 14.04
C MET A 134 6.78 10.89 15.26
N THR A 135 5.61 11.50 15.18
CA THR A 135 4.57 11.43 16.21
C THR A 135 3.27 10.89 15.63
N TYR A 136 2.37 10.45 16.50
CA TYR A 136 0.98 10.14 16.18
C TYR A 136 0.07 10.66 17.28
N ASP A 137 -1.18 10.98 16.95
CA ASP A 137 -2.18 11.35 17.94
C ASP A 137 -3.07 10.16 18.26
N THR A 138 -3.36 9.99 19.54
CA THR A 138 -4.33 9.03 20.05
C THR A 138 -5.34 9.74 20.94
N MET A 139 -6.51 9.14 21.15
CA MET A 139 -7.55 9.66 22.02
C MET A 139 -7.57 8.85 23.31
N ASP A 140 -7.52 9.52 24.46
CA ASP A 140 -7.70 8.82 25.74
C ASP A 140 -9.17 8.48 26.02
N LYS A 141 -9.41 7.72 27.10
CA LYS A 141 -10.75 7.26 27.50
C LYS A 141 -11.73 8.40 27.77
N ASP A 142 -11.22 9.60 28.02
CA ASP A 142 -12.00 10.80 28.33
C ASP A 142 -12.23 11.67 27.08
N GLY A 143 -11.78 11.22 25.91
CA GLY A 143 -11.96 11.91 24.62
C GLY A 143 -10.90 12.96 24.31
N ASN A 144 -9.85 13.10 25.12
CA ASN A 144 -8.79 14.07 24.88
C ASN A 144 -7.74 13.53 23.90
N VAL A 145 -7.33 14.38 22.96
CA VAL A 145 -6.27 14.04 21.99
C VAL A 145 -4.89 14.22 22.63
N LYS A 146 -4.05 13.19 22.55
CA LYS A 146 -2.66 13.19 23.02
C LYS A 146 -1.72 12.85 21.87
N THR A 147 -0.71 13.69 21.67
CA THR A 147 0.39 13.42 20.73
C THR A 147 1.47 12.60 21.42
N LEU A 148 1.83 11.46 20.83
CA LEU A 148 2.84 10.55 21.33
C LEU A 148 3.94 10.31 20.28
N PRO A 149 5.19 10.07 20.69
CA PRO A 149 6.23 9.64 19.77
C PRO A 149 5.85 8.27 19.19
N LEU A 150 5.97 8.16 17.86
CA LEU A 150 5.67 6.93 17.13
C LEU A 150 6.74 5.86 17.41
N PHE A 151 7.95 6.28 17.77
CA PHE A 151 9.02 5.46 18.35
C PHE A 151 9.42 5.96 19.75
N GLY A 152 8.60 5.68 20.77
CA GLY A 152 8.87 6.11 22.15
C GLY A 152 10.14 5.52 22.79
N ASP A 153 10.68 4.45 22.23
CA ASP A 153 11.91 3.78 22.63
C ASP A 153 13.18 4.33 21.94
N ILE A 154 13.02 5.21 20.94
CA ILE A 154 14.14 5.89 20.27
C ILE A 154 14.36 7.25 20.93
N ASN A 155 15.56 7.46 21.47
CA ASN A 155 16.01 8.72 22.04
C ASN A 155 17.39 9.11 21.52
N VAL A 156 17.92 10.26 21.96
CA VAL A 156 19.20 10.81 21.49
C VAL A 156 20.41 9.88 21.68
N ARG A 157 20.32 8.87 22.57
CA ARG A 157 21.37 7.89 22.83
C ARG A 157 21.17 6.56 22.10
N THR A 158 19.99 6.31 21.54
CA THR A 158 19.69 5.08 20.80
C THR A 158 20.61 4.99 19.58
N GLN A 159 21.31 3.87 19.43
CA GLN A 159 22.29 3.64 18.37
C GLN A 159 21.71 2.90 17.16
N CYS A 160 20.70 2.07 17.39
CA CYS A 160 20.01 1.35 16.34
C CYS A 160 18.57 1.02 16.76
N TYR A 161 17.75 0.64 15.78
CA TYR A 161 16.39 0.14 15.98
C TYR A 161 16.14 -1.02 15.03
N THR A 162 15.49 -2.08 15.51
CA THR A 162 15.23 -3.28 14.71
C THR A 162 13.75 -3.43 14.42
N PHE A 163 13.39 -3.40 13.14
CA PHE A 163 12.08 -3.84 12.67
C PHE A 163 12.04 -5.36 12.60
N SER A 164 10.93 -5.97 13.01
CA SER A 164 10.72 -7.42 12.92
C SER A 164 9.30 -7.78 12.49
N HIS A 165 9.16 -8.87 11.73
CA HIS A 165 7.87 -9.46 11.38
C HIS A 165 7.99 -10.99 11.21
N PRO A 166 7.12 -11.82 11.84
CA PRO A 166 7.29 -13.29 11.87
C PRO A 166 7.36 -13.96 10.49
N SER A 167 6.58 -13.44 9.54
CA SER A 167 6.49 -13.95 8.16
C SER A 167 7.43 -13.24 7.18
N GLY A 168 8.26 -12.30 7.66
CA GLY A 168 9.10 -11.44 6.82
C GLY A 168 8.56 -10.02 6.69
N LEU A 169 9.46 -9.05 6.52
CA LEU A 169 9.16 -7.63 6.52
C LEU A 169 8.33 -7.17 5.30
N LEU A 170 8.30 -7.94 4.21
CA LEU A 170 7.42 -7.63 3.07
C LEU A 170 5.94 -7.68 3.45
N PHE A 171 5.58 -8.40 4.52
CA PHE A 171 4.22 -8.46 5.04
C PHE A 171 3.92 -7.40 6.10
N ALA A 172 4.93 -6.66 6.58
CA ALA A 172 4.71 -5.55 7.49
C ALA A 172 4.19 -4.34 6.70
N THR A 173 3.08 -3.78 7.16
CA THR A 173 2.28 -2.74 6.50
C THR A 173 3.11 -1.57 5.95
N GLN A 174 4.10 -1.10 6.70
CA GLN A 174 4.97 0.01 6.35
C GLN A 174 5.91 -0.26 5.17
N PHE A 175 6.28 -1.51 4.91
CA PHE A 175 7.11 -1.89 3.75
C PHE A 175 6.25 -2.38 2.59
N ALA A 176 5.19 -3.15 2.89
CA ALA A 176 4.26 -3.68 1.90
C ALA A 176 3.62 -2.57 1.06
N GLN A 177 3.18 -1.48 1.70
CA GLN A 177 2.53 -0.38 0.98
C GLN A 177 3.52 0.36 0.06
N ILE A 178 4.79 0.51 0.47
CA ILE A 178 5.83 1.10 -0.40
C ILE A 178 6.02 0.22 -1.63
N ALA A 179 6.18 -1.10 -1.44
CA ALA A 179 6.40 -2.03 -2.54
C ALA A 179 5.25 -1.99 -3.56
N LEU A 180 4.00 -1.96 -3.09
CA LEU A 180 2.82 -1.83 -3.95
C LEU A 180 2.84 -0.52 -4.75
N VAL A 181 3.06 0.60 -4.06
CA VAL A 181 3.03 1.93 -4.69
C VAL A 181 4.16 2.09 -5.71
N VAL A 182 5.39 1.68 -5.38
CA VAL A 182 6.51 1.77 -6.33
C VAL A 182 6.30 0.84 -7.52
N THR A 183 5.69 -0.34 -7.33
CA THR A 183 5.31 -1.23 -8.43
C THR A 183 4.27 -0.60 -9.36
N GLU A 184 3.22 0.00 -8.79
CA GLU A 184 2.14 0.66 -9.55
C GLU A 184 2.60 1.96 -10.22
N ARG A 185 3.60 2.64 -9.65
CA ARG A 185 4.12 3.95 -10.08
C ARG A 185 5.49 3.92 -10.73
N ALA A 186 5.97 2.74 -11.13
CA ALA A 186 7.18 2.55 -11.94
C ALA A 186 7.21 3.32 -13.28
N ALA A 187 6.20 4.14 -13.57
CA ALA A 187 6.08 4.99 -14.74
C ALA A 187 6.16 6.51 -14.48
N PHE A 188 6.34 6.99 -13.24
CA PHE A 188 6.35 8.43 -12.92
C PHE A 188 7.47 8.81 -11.94
N GLU A 189 8.60 9.34 -12.44
CA GLU A 189 9.84 9.56 -11.68
C GLU A 189 9.76 10.65 -10.59
N ASP A 190 9.09 11.77 -10.85
CA ASP A 190 9.26 12.98 -10.02
C ASP A 190 8.38 13.02 -8.75
N MET A 191 7.33 12.19 -8.69
CA MET A 191 6.37 12.18 -7.56
C MET A 191 6.75 11.17 -6.46
N LEU A 192 7.80 10.36 -6.64
CA LEU A 192 8.03 9.15 -5.83
C LEU A 192 8.56 9.43 -4.43
N SER A 193 9.48 10.37 -4.24
CA SER A 193 10.13 10.59 -2.93
C SER A 193 9.12 11.01 -1.85
N SER A 194 8.28 12.00 -2.15
CA SER A 194 7.22 12.45 -1.23
C SER A 194 6.13 11.40 -1.04
N LEU A 195 5.81 10.63 -2.08
CA LEU A 195 4.80 9.57 -2.00
C LEU A 195 5.26 8.42 -1.12
N VAL A 196 6.51 7.97 -1.27
CA VAL A 196 7.10 6.91 -0.47
C VAL A 196 7.17 7.30 1.01
N ASP A 197 7.52 8.56 1.31
CA ASP A 197 7.47 9.12 2.67
C ASP A 197 6.06 9.05 3.27
N VAL A 198 5.05 9.52 2.52
CA VAL A 198 3.64 9.49 2.94
C VAL A 198 3.17 8.07 3.20
N VAL A 199 3.52 7.12 2.34
CA VAL A 199 3.11 5.72 2.45
C VAL A 199 3.79 5.03 3.62
N PHE A 200 5.09 5.27 3.82
CA PHE A 200 5.83 4.75 4.99
C PHE A 200 5.24 5.28 6.30
N TYR A 201 5.07 6.61 6.39
CA TYR A 201 4.50 7.25 7.57
C TYR A 201 3.07 6.79 7.85
N ARG A 202 2.23 6.64 6.81
CA ARG A 202 0.89 6.05 6.91
C ARG A 202 0.96 4.65 7.49
N GLY A 203 1.83 3.79 6.95
CA GLY A 203 1.96 2.40 7.37
C GLY A 203 2.33 2.26 8.85
N ILE A 204 3.31 3.03 9.33
CA ILE A 204 3.70 2.94 10.75
C ILE A 204 2.65 3.58 11.67
N THR A 205 2.05 4.70 11.27
CA THR A 205 0.98 5.34 12.05
C THR A 205 -0.18 4.37 12.28
N ILE A 206 -0.60 3.66 11.23
CA ILE A 206 -1.64 2.62 11.31
C ILE A 206 -1.21 1.49 12.26
N GLN A 207 0.04 1.01 12.16
CA GLN A 207 0.52 -0.10 12.97
C GLN A 207 0.64 0.24 14.46
N ARG A 208 1.03 1.48 14.79
CA ARG A 208 1.25 1.98 16.16
C ARG A 208 -0.02 2.53 16.82
N ALA A 209 -1.03 2.90 16.04
CA ALA A 209 -2.31 3.37 16.58
C ALA A 209 -3.09 2.30 17.36
N VAL A 210 -2.70 1.02 17.23
CA VAL A 210 -3.38 -0.10 17.89
C VAL A 210 -2.55 -0.59 19.07
N GLU A 211 -3.19 -0.70 20.24
CA GLU A 211 -2.58 -1.30 21.43
C GLU A 211 -2.31 -2.80 21.21
N ARG A 212 -1.15 -3.27 21.70
CA ARG A 212 -0.68 -4.63 21.51
C ARG A 212 -0.30 -5.26 22.86
N ASP A 213 -0.53 -6.57 22.96
CA ASP A 213 -0.15 -7.36 24.13
C ASP A 213 1.36 -7.70 24.15
N ALA A 214 1.80 -8.41 25.20
CA ALA A 214 3.20 -8.85 25.34
C ALA A 214 3.69 -9.78 24.20
N HIS A 215 2.78 -10.35 23.41
CA HIS A 215 3.08 -11.18 22.24
C HIS A 215 2.95 -10.39 20.93
N ASN A 216 2.85 -9.06 21.01
CA ASN A 216 2.69 -8.14 19.89
C ASN A 216 1.39 -8.34 19.08
N ARG A 217 0.35 -8.94 19.68
CA ARG A 217 -0.97 -9.16 19.07
C ARG A 217 -1.92 -8.03 19.44
N SER A 218 -2.85 -7.69 18.55
CA SER A 218 -3.93 -6.74 18.86
C SER A 218 -5.25 -7.43 19.19
N ASN A 219 -6.21 -6.68 19.76
CA ASN A 219 -7.59 -7.14 19.93
C ASN A 219 -8.49 -6.85 18.71
N TYR A 220 -7.92 -6.58 17.53
CA TYR A 220 -8.67 -6.20 16.34
C TYR A 220 -8.34 -7.10 15.15
N ALA A 221 -9.30 -7.23 14.23
CA ALA A 221 -9.06 -7.93 12.98
C ALA A 221 -9.98 -7.42 11.86
N VAL A 222 -9.81 -8.03 10.69
CA VAL A 222 -10.62 -7.80 9.51
C VAL A 222 -11.17 -9.14 9.01
N ASN A 223 -12.49 -9.20 8.81
CA ASN A 223 -13.21 -10.43 8.47
C ASN A 223 -14.13 -10.20 7.25
N PRO A 224 -13.69 -10.60 6.05
CA PRO A 224 -14.53 -10.72 4.88
C PRO A 224 -15.81 -11.51 5.15
N SER A 225 -16.94 -10.93 4.75
CA SER A 225 -18.22 -11.62 4.75
C SER A 225 -18.70 -11.89 3.33
N ARG A 226 -19.24 -13.10 3.12
CA ARG A 226 -19.96 -13.50 1.92
C ARG A 226 -21.44 -13.59 2.22
N ILE A 227 -22.23 -12.92 1.41
CA ILE A 227 -23.68 -12.97 1.52
C ILE A 227 -24.28 -13.89 0.45
N SER A 228 -25.59 -14.14 0.53
CA SER A 228 -26.29 -15.08 -0.36
C SER A 228 -27.55 -14.44 -0.93
N LYS A 229 -28.19 -15.05 -1.92
CA LYS A 229 -29.41 -14.49 -2.54
C LYS A 229 -30.53 -14.16 -1.54
N THR A 230 -30.59 -14.85 -0.39
CA THR A 230 -31.60 -14.64 0.66
C THR A 230 -31.11 -13.77 1.83
N PHE A 231 -29.86 -13.30 1.80
CA PHE A 231 -29.26 -12.47 2.85
C PHE A 231 -28.65 -11.25 2.15
N THR A 232 -29.33 -10.11 2.24
CA THR A 232 -28.97 -8.89 1.49
C THR A 232 -27.90 -8.06 2.19
N ASP A 233 -27.41 -7.02 1.52
CA ASP A 233 -26.50 -6.04 2.14
C ASP A 233 -27.17 -5.31 3.31
N ALA A 234 -28.47 -5.00 3.20
CA ALA A 234 -29.25 -4.37 4.24
C ALA A 234 -29.30 -5.25 5.50
N ALA A 235 -29.54 -6.55 5.33
CA ALA A 235 -29.54 -7.51 6.43
C ALA A 235 -28.15 -7.63 7.09
N LEU A 236 -27.07 -7.60 6.30
CA LEU A 236 -25.70 -7.59 6.86
C LEU A 236 -25.45 -6.35 7.71
N ARG A 237 -25.82 -5.17 7.20
CA ARG A 237 -25.67 -3.89 7.89
C ARG A 237 -26.45 -3.88 9.21
N GLU A 238 -27.70 -4.31 9.18
CA GLU A 238 -28.55 -4.39 10.38
C GLU A 238 -27.92 -5.29 11.44
N VAL A 239 -27.43 -6.49 11.08
CA VAL A 239 -26.75 -7.39 12.04
C VAL A 239 -25.50 -6.75 12.64
N ILE A 240 -24.68 -6.08 11.82
CA ILE A 240 -23.43 -5.46 12.29
C ILE A 240 -23.72 -4.27 13.20
N ASP A 241 -24.66 -3.41 12.81
CA ASP A 241 -25.07 -2.24 13.58
C ASP A 241 -25.69 -2.67 14.92
N ASP A 242 -26.52 -3.74 14.93
CA ASP A 242 -27.10 -4.30 16.15
C ASP A 242 -26.02 -4.90 17.08
N ILE A 243 -25.03 -5.62 16.54
CA ILE A 243 -23.90 -6.11 17.33
C ILE A 243 -23.14 -4.93 17.92
N ALA A 244 -22.77 -3.92 17.12
CA ALA A 244 -22.05 -2.75 17.59
C ALA A 244 -22.83 -2.01 18.70
N HIS A 245 -24.13 -1.78 18.50
CA HIS A 245 -24.98 -1.09 19.46
C HIS A 245 -25.17 -1.86 20.77
N ARG A 246 -25.41 -3.17 20.70
CA ARG A 246 -25.66 -3.99 21.90
C ARG A 246 -24.40 -4.27 22.71
N THR A 247 -23.27 -4.46 22.03
CA THR A 247 -22.01 -4.85 22.68
C THR A 247 -21.16 -3.66 23.08
N GLN A 248 -21.42 -2.48 22.51
CA GLN A 248 -20.59 -1.27 22.64
C GLN A 248 -19.13 -1.47 22.16
N CYS A 249 -18.85 -2.57 21.46
CA CYS A 249 -17.57 -2.83 20.83
C CYS A 249 -17.47 -2.13 19.48
N LEU A 250 -16.24 -1.88 19.02
CA LEU A 250 -16.02 -1.48 17.62
C LEU A 250 -16.41 -2.63 16.68
N HIS A 251 -17.35 -2.38 15.78
CA HIS A 251 -17.67 -3.28 14.68
C HIS A 251 -18.30 -2.53 13.51
N GLU A 252 -17.64 -2.51 12.35
CA GLU A 252 -18.05 -1.72 11.19
C GLU A 252 -17.76 -2.46 9.88
N ILE A 253 -18.58 -2.24 8.85
CA ILE A 253 -18.21 -2.58 7.47
C ILE A 253 -17.24 -1.52 6.96
N VAL A 254 -16.02 -1.94 6.63
CA VAL A 254 -14.93 -1.05 6.21
C VAL A 254 -14.63 -1.11 4.72
N ASN A 255 -15.03 -2.19 4.03
CA ASN A 255 -15.00 -2.23 2.57
C ASN A 255 -16.29 -2.78 1.97
N TYR A 256 -16.85 -1.99 1.06
CA TYR A 256 -17.98 -2.35 0.20
C TYR A 256 -17.42 -2.74 -1.18
N ASN A 257 -16.98 -4.00 -1.33
CA ASN A 257 -16.25 -4.42 -2.54
C ASN A 257 -17.18 -4.82 -3.68
N VAL A 258 -18.08 -5.77 -3.43
CA VAL A 258 -19.00 -6.31 -4.44
C VAL A 258 -20.38 -6.45 -3.82
N GLU A 259 -21.34 -5.71 -4.37
CA GLU A 259 -22.74 -5.79 -3.97
C GLU A 259 -23.24 -7.23 -4.05
N GLY A 260 -23.97 -7.69 -3.03
CA GLY A 260 -24.49 -9.05 -3.03
C GLY A 260 -23.45 -10.16 -2.79
N GLN A 261 -22.15 -9.84 -2.61
CA GLN A 261 -21.12 -10.88 -2.60
C GLN A 261 -20.01 -10.68 -1.59
N GLN A 262 -19.39 -9.50 -1.52
CA GLN A 262 -18.14 -9.32 -0.80
C GLN A 262 -18.14 -8.01 -0.02
N TYR A 263 -18.11 -8.17 1.29
CA TYR A 263 -17.92 -7.10 2.26
C TYR A 263 -16.76 -7.43 3.18
N VAL A 264 -16.19 -6.42 3.81
CA VAL A 264 -15.10 -6.60 4.77
C VAL A 264 -15.47 -5.86 6.03
N CYS A 265 -15.54 -6.58 7.15
CA CYS A 265 -15.86 -6.01 8.44
C CYS A 265 -14.60 -5.88 9.29
N ALA A 266 -14.43 -4.76 9.97
CA ALA A 266 -13.38 -4.56 10.96
C ALA A 266 -13.98 -4.35 12.34
N GLY A 267 -13.25 -4.73 13.38
CA GLY A 267 -13.74 -4.59 14.74
C GLY A 267 -12.89 -5.31 15.76
N GLU A 268 -13.35 -5.27 17.01
CA GLU A 268 -12.77 -6.07 18.08
C GLU A 268 -12.99 -7.57 17.82
N LEU A 269 -12.04 -8.42 18.24
CA LEU A 269 -12.10 -9.86 18.03
C LEU A 269 -13.39 -10.47 18.60
N VAL A 270 -13.86 -9.99 19.75
CA VAL A 270 -15.10 -10.45 20.39
C VAL A 270 -16.32 -10.13 19.51
N ALA A 271 -16.38 -8.94 18.92
CA ALA A 271 -17.48 -8.55 18.03
C ALA A 271 -17.45 -9.35 16.72
N LEU A 272 -16.27 -9.57 16.14
CA LEU A 272 -16.11 -10.37 14.92
C LEU A 272 -16.41 -11.87 15.14
N GLN A 273 -16.07 -12.41 16.31
CA GLN A 273 -16.45 -13.77 16.70
C GLN A 273 -17.97 -13.86 16.93
N THR A 274 -18.56 -12.82 17.53
CA THR A 274 -20.03 -12.72 17.70
C THR A 274 -20.72 -12.71 16.34
N MET A 275 -20.27 -11.89 15.39
CA MET A 275 -20.78 -11.88 14.02
C MET A 275 -20.68 -13.27 13.37
N THR A 276 -19.53 -13.93 13.47
CA THR A 276 -19.33 -15.28 12.92
C THR A 276 -20.32 -16.28 13.54
N ASN A 277 -20.52 -16.22 14.85
CA ASN A 277 -21.46 -17.08 15.58
C ASN A 277 -22.91 -16.82 15.13
N VAL A 278 -23.32 -15.56 15.02
CA VAL A 278 -24.67 -15.15 14.59
C VAL A 278 -24.94 -15.60 13.15
N LEU A 279 -24.03 -15.34 12.23
CA LEU A 279 -24.19 -15.74 10.82
C LEU A 279 -24.20 -17.26 10.64
N ASN A 280 -23.41 -17.99 11.44
CA ASN A 280 -23.45 -19.45 11.44
C ASN A 280 -24.80 -19.97 11.96
N TYR A 281 -25.32 -19.39 13.04
CA TYR A 281 -26.62 -19.75 13.60
C TYR A 281 -27.74 -19.53 12.58
N LEU A 282 -27.80 -18.34 11.97
CA LEU A 282 -28.80 -17.99 10.97
C LEU A 282 -28.75 -18.92 9.75
N LYS A 283 -27.54 -19.36 9.36
CA LYS A 283 -27.36 -20.32 8.26
C LYS A 283 -27.90 -21.71 8.59
N ILE A 284 -27.64 -22.21 9.80
CA ILE A 284 -28.06 -23.55 10.25
C ILE A 284 -29.58 -23.60 10.42
N GLU A 285 -30.15 -22.60 11.08
CA GLU A 285 -31.60 -22.50 11.34
C GLU A 285 -32.41 -22.11 10.08
N LYS A 286 -31.72 -21.84 8.95
CA LYS A 286 -32.32 -21.41 7.67
C LYS A 286 -33.26 -20.21 7.83
N VAL A 287 -32.95 -19.31 8.76
CA VAL A 287 -33.84 -18.18 9.05
C VAL A 287 -33.73 -17.14 7.94
N ASP A 288 -34.89 -16.79 7.37
CA ASP A 288 -35.02 -15.76 6.35
C ASP A 288 -35.09 -14.39 7.02
N ILE A 289 -34.02 -13.60 6.93
CA ILE A 289 -33.89 -12.34 7.67
C ILE A 289 -34.85 -11.27 7.13
N ALA A 290 -35.21 -11.34 5.85
CA ALA A 290 -36.24 -10.47 5.29
C ALA A 290 -37.61 -10.67 5.96
N LYS A 291 -37.81 -11.79 6.67
CA LYS A 291 -39.01 -12.09 7.47
C LYS A 291 -38.81 -11.89 8.98
N LEU A 292 -37.58 -11.60 9.43
CA LEU A 292 -37.21 -11.43 10.84
C LEU A 292 -37.31 -9.99 11.35
N THR A 293 -37.42 -8.99 10.48
CA THR A 293 -37.59 -7.55 10.80
C THR A 293 -38.81 -7.23 11.68
N VAL A 294 -39.55 -8.26 12.13
CA VAL A 294 -40.75 -8.16 12.96
C VAL A 294 -40.58 -8.79 14.36
N LYS A 295 -39.46 -9.44 14.74
CA LYS A 295 -39.37 -10.13 16.05
C LYS A 295 -38.07 -9.94 16.85
N PHE A 296 -38.26 -9.79 18.16
CA PHE A 296 -37.32 -9.77 19.29
C PHE A 296 -36.20 -10.85 19.31
N THR A 297 -36.20 -11.81 18.40
CA THR A 297 -35.34 -13.01 18.41
C THR A 297 -33.89 -12.76 18.02
N VAL A 298 -33.59 -11.81 17.12
CA VAL A 298 -32.19 -11.57 16.67
C VAL A 298 -31.34 -10.98 17.79
N GLY A 299 -31.91 -10.07 18.59
CA GLY A 299 -31.21 -9.47 19.72
C GLY A 299 -30.79 -10.47 20.81
N GLU A 300 -31.64 -11.45 21.11
CA GLU A 300 -31.33 -12.53 22.05
C GLU A 300 -30.23 -13.44 21.53
N ILE A 301 -30.26 -13.77 20.23
CA ILE A 301 -29.21 -14.54 19.56
C ILE A 301 -27.87 -13.80 19.63
N ILE A 302 -27.86 -12.49 19.35
CA ILE A 302 -26.66 -11.66 19.44
C ILE A 302 -26.10 -11.67 20.87
N ASN A 303 -26.94 -11.43 21.87
CA ASN A 303 -26.51 -11.42 23.27
C ASN A 303 -25.92 -12.77 23.69
N SER A 304 -26.56 -13.89 23.33
CA SER A 304 -26.05 -15.23 23.61
C SER A 304 -24.72 -15.51 22.90
N CYS A 305 -24.61 -15.14 21.62
CA CYS A 305 -23.38 -15.29 20.84
C CYS A 305 -22.22 -14.44 21.39
N PHE A 306 -22.53 -13.25 21.91
CA PHE A 306 -21.57 -12.34 22.52
C PHE A 306 -21.06 -12.87 23.85
N THR A 307 -21.95 -13.36 24.72
CA THR A 307 -21.55 -14.03 25.97
C THR A 307 -20.63 -15.19 25.68
N ARG A 308 -20.97 -16.04 24.70
CA ARG A 308 -20.11 -17.15 24.27
C ARG A 308 -18.73 -16.69 23.79
N ALA A 309 -18.68 -15.59 23.01
CA ALA A 309 -17.41 -15.03 22.54
C ALA A 309 -16.55 -14.49 23.71
N LYS A 310 -17.17 -13.84 24.70
CA LYS A 310 -16.48 -13.40 25.92
C LYS A 310 -15.97 -14.56 26.77
N ASP A 311 -16.78 -15.62 26.93
CA ASP A 311 -16.38 -16.81 27.67
C ASP A 311 -15.20 -17.52 26.99
N GLN A 312 -15.23 -17.61 25.65
CA GLN A 312 -14.11 -18.11 24.86
C GLN A 312 -12.83 -17.27 25.08
N GLN A 313 -12.95 -15.94 24.98
CA GLN A 313 -11.81 -15.03 25.24
C GLN A 313 -11.24 -15.24 26.66
N LYS A 314 -12.11 -15.42 27.65
CA LYS A 314 -11.71 -15.61 29.05
C LYS A 314 -11.05 -16.97 29.29
N ALA A 315 -11.50 -18.02 28.60
CA ALA A 315 -10.95 -19.36 28.70
C ALA A 315 -9.60 -19.51 27.97
N GLU A 316 -9.48 -18.94 26.77
CA GLU A 316 -8.30 -19.08 25.91
C GLU A 316 -7.29 -17.92 26.07
N GLY A 317 -7.69 -16.85 26.74
CA GLY A 317 -6.91 -15.60 26.90
C GLY A 317 -6.88 -14.72 25.65
N TYR A 318 -7.12 -15.28 24.47
CA TYR A 318 -7.11 -14.56 23.19
C TYR A 318 -8.02 -15.26 22.18
N ILE A 319 -8.86 -14.50 21.47
CA ILE A 319 -9.74 -15.07 20.43
C ILE A 319 -8.94 -15.30 19.15
N LYS A 320 -8.86 -16.56 18.72
CA LYS A 320 -8.43 -16.91 17.37
C LYS A 320 -9.66 -17.02 16.48
N LEU A 321 -9.84 -16.06 15.57
CA LEU A 321 -10.95 -16.10 14.62
C LEU A 321 -10.82 -17.31 13.69
N GLU A 322 -11.91 -18.08 13.59
CA GLU A 322 -12.02 -19.21 12.69
C GLU A 322 -12.96 -18.89 11.52
N ARG A 323 -12.81 -19.65 10.44
CA ARG A 323 -13.66 -19.52 9.26
C ARG A 323 -15.09 -19.98 9.58
N GLY A 324 -16.06 -19.11 9.37
CA GLY A 324 -17.48 -19.44 9.40
C GLY A 324 -18.03 -19.82 8.03
N PHE A 325 -19.34 -20.05 7.95
CA PHE A 325 -20.03 -20.28 6.68
C PHE A 325 -20.00 -19.04 5.77
N ALA A 326 -20.18 -17.88 6.39
CA ALA A 326 -20.27 -16.58 5.72
C ALA A 326 -19.08 -15.66 6.04
N THR A 327 -18.12 -16.09 6.85
CA THR A 327 -16.99 -15.25 7.31
C THR A 327 -15.66 -15.93 7.05
N ILE A 328 -14.67 -15.17 6.58
CA ILE A 328 -13.32 -15.68 6.29
C ILE A 328 -12.32 -14.69 6.91
N PRO A 329 -11.78 -14.97 8.11
CA PRO A 329 -10.78 -14.10 8.74
C PRO A 329 -9.56 -13.91 7.84
N LEU A 330 -9.02 -12.68 7.76
CA LEU A 330 -7.77 -12.41 7.05
C LEU A 330 -6.58 -12.58 8.00
N PRO A 331 -5.73 -13.62 7.82
CA PRO A 331 -4.56 -13.80 8.67
C PRO A 331 -3.57 -12.64 8.48
N GLY A 332 -2.97 -12.18 9.58
CA GLY A 332 -1.93 -11.15 9.56
C GLY A 332 -2.43 -9.70 9.48
N ILE A 333 -3.75 -9.47 9.40
CA ILE A 333 -4.34 -8.13 9.48
C ILE A 333 -4.98 -7.94 10.84
N ASP A 334 -4.35 -7.10 11.65
CA ASP A 334 -4.71 -6.90 13.05
C ASP A 334 -4.95 -5.41 13.40
N VAL A 335 -5.26 -4.61 12.39
CA VAL A 335 -5.60 -3.19 12.53
C VAL A 335 -6.94 -2.92 11.84
N PRO A 336 -7.92 -2.26 12.51
CA PRO A 336 -9.24 -2.02 11.93
C PRO A 336 -9.20 -0.76 11.03
N PHE A 337 -8.47 -0.83 9.93
CA PHE A 337 -8.37 0.31 9.00
C PHE A 337 -9.71 0.66 8.35
N HIS A 338 -9.86 1.93 7.95
CA HIS A 338 -11.11 2.53 7.45
C HIS A 338 -12.29 2.54 8.45
N SER A 339 -12.08 2.12 9.70
CA SER A 339 -13.07 2.28 10.78
C SER A 339 -12.88 3.59 11.54
N ARG A 340 -13.88 3.96 12.35
CA ARG A 340 -13.81 5.13 13.25
C ARG A 340 -12.69 5.06 14.28
N TYR A 341 -12.14 3.87 14.55
CA TYR A 341 -11.06 3.68 15.52
C TYR A 341 -9.82 4.54 15.21
N LEU A 342 -9.49 4.68 13.93
CA LEU A 342 -8.33 5.45 13.50
C LEU A 342 -8.61 6.95 13.29
N TRP A 343 -9.80 7.44 13.65
CA TRP A 343 -10.18 8.84 13.41
C TRP A 343 -9.25 9.82 14.16
N ALA A 344 -8.83 9.48 15.37
CA ALA A 344 -7.89 10.29 16.15
C ALA A 344 -6.57 10.55 15.39
N GLY A 345 -6.09 9.56 14.62
CA GLY A 345 -4.86 9.67 13.83
C GLY A 345 -4.97 10.51 12.55
N VAL A 346 -6.17 10.96 12.16
CA VAL A 346 -6.40 11.64 10.87
C VAL A 346 -5.79 13.05 10.86
N MET A 347 -5.85 13.79 11.98
CA MET A 347 -5.36 15.18 12.01
C MET A 347 -3.83 15.28 11.83
N PRO A 348 -2.99 14.49 12.53
CA PRO A 348 -1.56 14.43 12.25
C PRO A 348 -1.25 14.02 10.83
N PHE A 349 -1.96 13.01 10.32
CA PHE A 349 -1.73 12.53 8.96
C PHE A 349 -2.07 13.61 7.92
N ARG A 350 -3.14 14.39 8.14
CA ARG A 350 -3.49 15.55 7.32
C ARG A 350 -2.40 16.64 7.39
N ALA A 351 -1.88 16.93 8.57
CA ALA A 351 -0.78 17.89 8.73
C ALA A 351 0.50 17.42 8.02
N TYR A 352 0.80 16.11 8.10
CA TYR A 352 1.92 15.50 7.38
C TYR A 352 1.74 15.59 5.86
N LEU A 353 0.57 15.24 5.35
CA LEU A 353 0.22 15.36 3.93
C LEU A 353 0.38 16.80 3.43
N SER A 354 -0.06 17.79 4.21
CA SER A 354 0.03 19.21 3.83
C SER A 354 1.49 19.70 3.68
N LYS A 355 2.45 19.05 4.36
CA LYS A 355 3.89 19.33 4.20
C LYS A 355 4.53 18.60 3.01
N LYS A 356 3.91 17.51 2.55
CA LYS A 356 4.45 16.63 1.49
C LYS A 356 3.79 16.85 0.12
N VAL A 357 2.55 17.32 0.10
CA VAL A 357 1.81 17.63 -1.12
C VAL A 357 1.90 19.13 -1.35
N ASN A 358 2.72 19.55 -2.32
CA ASN A 358 2.79 20.94 -2.72
C ASN A 358 1.55 21.31 -3.55
N ALA A 359 0.71 22.20 -3.01
CA ALA A 359 -0.50 22.67 -3.70
C ALA A 359 -0.20 23.32 -5.05
N ALA A 360 0.97 23.95 -5.22
CA ALA A 360 1.37 24.56 -6.49
C ALA A 360 1.59 23.52 -7.61
N HIS A 361 1.84 22.26 -7.27
CA HIS A 361 2.03 21.18 -8.24
C HIS A 361 0.73 20.44 -8.56
N LEU A 362 -0.39 20.81 -7.94
CA LEU A 362 -1.68 20.18 -8.18
C LEU A 362 -2.41 20.86 -9.34
N ASN A 363 -2.73 20.08 -10.37
CA ASN A 363 -3.62 20.50 -11.44
C ASN A 363 -5.00 19.81 -11.26
N PRO A 364 -6.04 20.52 -10.79
CA PRO A 364 -7.38 19.95 -10.60
C PRO A 364 -7.98 19.31 -11.86
N ASP A 365 -7.66 19.80 -13.06
CA ASP A 365 -8.22 19.30 -14.32
C ASP A 365 -7.76 17.86 -14.66
N THR A 366 -6.69 17.41 -14.00
CA THR A 366 -6.23 16.01 -14.08
C THR A 366 -7.06 15.07 -13.20
N LEU A 367 -7.78 15.61 -12.21
CA LEU A 367 -8.56 14.86 -11.24
C LEU A 367 -10.07 14.96 -11.51
N ILE A 368 -10.56 16.13 -11.92
CA ILE A 368 -11.99 16.39 -12.13
C ILE A 368 -12.57 15.41 -13.14
N GLY A 369 -13.63 14.70 -12.72
CA GLY A 369 -14.31 13.67 -13.53
C GLY A 369 -13.52 12.39 -13.77
N LYS A 370 -12.24 12.31 -13.36
CA LYS A 370 -11.31 11.20 -13.63
C LYS A 370 -10.96 10.41 -12.37
N TYR A 371 -10.75 11.11 -11.25
CA TYR A 371 -10.46 10.48 -9.97
C TYR A 371 -11.75 10.11 -9.24
N VAL A 372 -11.85 8.89 -8.73
CA VAL A 372 -12.98 8.45 -7.88
C VAL A 372 -12.45 8.16 -6.48
N PRO A 373 -12.62 9.07 -5.50
CA PRO A 373 -12.18 8.83 -4.13
C PRO A 373 -13.02 7.75 -3.43
N ASN A 374 -12.36 6.91 -2.64
CA ASN A 374 -13.02 5.86 -1.85
C ASN A 374 -13.99 6.43 -0.79
N LEU A 375 -13.78 7.66 -0.30
CA LEU A 375 -14.61 8.25 0.75
C LEU A 375 -16.02 8.62 0.29
N ILE A 376 -16.16 9.18 -0.92
CA ILE A 376 -17.44 9.66 -1.47
C ILE A 376 -17.97 8.74 -2.59
N ALA A 377 -17.08 7.96 -3.23
CA ALA A 377 -17.40 7.04 -4.33
C ALA A 377 -18.15 7.69 -5.52
N LYS A 378 -17.90 8.97 -5.77
CA LYS A 378 -18.37 9.72 -6.94
C LYS A 378 -17.18 10.36 -7.67
N PRO A 379 -17.27 10.59 -8.99
CA PRO A 379 -16.22 11.32 -9.70
C PRO A 379 -15.90 12.64 -9.00
N PHE A 380 -14.61 12.90 -8.78
CA PHE A 380 -14.12 14.07 -8.08
C PHE A 380 -14.52 15.35 -8.82
N GLN A 381 -15.01 16.34 -8.08
CA GLN A 381 -15.37 17.66 -8.57
C GLN A 381 -15.02 18.72 -7.51
N VAL A 382 -14.84 19.97 -7.94
CA VAL A 382 -14.64 21.13 -7.06
C VAL A 382 -15.93 21.95 -7.05
N THR A 383 -16.99 21.32 -6.57
CA THR A 383 -18.32 21.91 -6.41
C THR A 383 -18.64 22.06 -4.93
N LYS A 384 -19.64 22.90 -4.62
CA LYS A 384 -20.13 23.06 -3.24
C LYS A 384 -20.96 21.86 -2.78
N ASP A 385 -21.66 21.22 -3.71
CA ASP A 385 -22.38 19.95 -3.54
C ASP A 385 -21.39 18.78 -3.51
#